data_AF-A0A4S8HQW0-F1
#
_entry.id   AF-A0A4S8HQW0-F1
#
_cell.length_a   1.000
_cell.length_b   1.000
_cell.length_c   1.000
_cell.angle_alpha   90.00
_cell.angle_beta   90.00
_cell.angle_gamma   90.00
#
_symmetry.space_group_name_H-M   'P 1'
#
loop_
_entity.id
_entity.type
_entity.pdbx_description
1 polymer ?
#
loop_
_entity_poly.entity_id
_entity_poly.type
_entity_poly.pdbx_seq_one_letter_code
_entity_poly.pdbx_strand_id
1 'polypeptide(L)'
;MDHVKNYFNAYPVSNQCFETSDRLLFHNIQDALEHAEVLNDKKVIPYKRVTPVKKGIEKQKSTKRKAGSLIIKMEAAKTEDELKSLLPKNEKRKSVLATYNKRLQSLQAAEQSVETIKI
;
A
#
# COMPACT_ATOMS: atom_id res chain seq x y z
N MET A 1 16.18 -1.74 -28.76
CA MET A 1 15.29 -1.67 -27.57
C MET A 1 14.68 -3.03 -27.21
N ASP A 2 14.55 -3.96 -28.16
CA ASP A 2 13.97 -5.29 -27.89
C ASP A 2 14.82 -6.24 -27.04
N HIS A 3 16.15 -6.14 -27.07
CA HIS A 3 17.02 -7.07 -26.33
C HIS A 3 16.96 -6.90 -24.81
N VAL A 4 16.86 -5.65 -24.31
CA VAL A 4 16.63 -5.36 -22.88
C VAL A 4 15.27 -5.89 -22.42
N LYS A 5 14.24 -5.74 -23.26
CA LYS A 5 12.90 -6.27 -22.96
C LYS A 5 12.91 -7.80 -22.93
N ASN A 6 13.58 -8.43 -23.88
CA ASN A 6 13.74 -9.89 -23.93
C ASN A 6 14.53 -10.40 -22.73
N TYR A 7 15.56 -9.68 -22.28
CA TYR A 7 16.30 -9.99 -21.07
C TYR A 7 15.39 -9.99 -19.83
N PHE A 8 14.56 -8.96 -19.64
CA PHE A 8 13.61 -8.94 -18.53
C PHE A 8 12.53 -10.03 -18.63
N ASN A 9 12.13 -10.43 -19.84
CA ASN A 9 11.22 -11.56 -20.03
C ASN A 9 11.87 -12.90 -19.64
N ALA A 10 13.15 -13.10 -19.96
CA ALA A 10 13.91 -14.30 -19.59
C ALA A 10 14.22 -14.36 -18.09
N TYR A 11 14.45 -13.20 -17.45
CA TYR A 11 14.78 -13.09 -16.03
C TYR A 11 13.70 -12.31 -15.26
N PRO A 12 12.51 -12.89 -15.00
CA PRO A 12 11.33 -12.17 -14.47
C PRO A 12 11.53 -11.57 -13.07
N VAL A 13 12.47 -12.10 -12.29
CA VAL A 13 12.80 -11.61 -10.93
C VAL A 13 13.71 -10.39 -10.95
N SER A 14 14.39 -10.14 -12.07
CA SER A 14 15.36 -9.05 -12.20
C SER A 14 14.66 -7.73 -12.50
N ASN A 15 14.77 -6.77 -11.57
CA ASN A 15 14.21 -5.42 -11.71
C ASN A 15 15.17 -4.42 -12.36
N GLN A 16 16.43 -4.81 -12.53
CA GLN A 16 17.48 -3.99 -13.11
C GLN A 16 18.45 -4.90 -13.88
N CYS A 17 18.99 -4.36 -14.96
CA CYS A 17 20.09 -4.94 -15.72
C CYS A 17 21.04 -3.82 -16.18
N PHE A 18 22.24 -4.18 -16.58
CA PHE A 18 23.29 -3.26 -16.99
C PHE A 18 23.78 -3.66 -18.37
N GLU A 19 23.74 -2.73 -19.31
CA GLU A 19 24.21 -2.94 -20.68
C GLU A 19 25.61 -2.37 -20.85
N THR A 20 26.54 -3.16 -21.37
CA THR A 20 27.89 -2.72 -21.74
C THR A 20 27.93 -2.24 -23.20
N SER A 21 29.01 -1.54 -23.61
CA SER A 21 29.13 -0.98 -24.96
C SER A 21 29.02 -1.98 -26.11
N ASP A 22 29.35 -3.25 -25.85
CA ASP A 22 29.21 -4.39 -26.77
C ASP A 22 27.81 -5.03 -26.76
N ARG A 23 26.84 -4.40 -26.09
CA ARG A 23 25.43 -4.83 -25.96
C ARG A 23 25.19 -6.09 -25.14
N LEU A 24 26.16 -6.50 -24.31
CA LEU A 24 25.93 -7.55 -23.32
C LEU A 24 25.16 -7.00 -22.11
N LEU A 25 24.32 -7.86 -21.55
CA LEU A 25 23.43 -7.51 -20.44
C LEU A 25 23.76 -8.34 -19.21
N PHE A 26 23.96 -7.65 -18.09
CA PHE A 26 24.34 -8.25 -16.82
C PHE A 26 23.29 -7.98 -15.75
N HIS A 27 23.16 -8.91 -14.81
CA HIS A 27 22.24 -8.74 -13.69
C HIS A 27 22.85 -7.87 -12.58
N ASN A 28 24.15 -8.03 -12.32
CA ASN A 28 24.90 -7.26 -11.34
C ASN A 28 25.68 -6.13 -12.00
N ILE A 29 25.86 -5.03 -11.27
CA ILE A 29 26.69 -3.92 -11.73
C ILE A 29 28.17 -4.29 -11.72
N GLN A 30 28.60 -5.14 -10.78
CA GLN A 30 30.01 -5.53 -10.65
C GLN A 30 30.48 -6.29 -11.89
N ASP A 31 29.75 -7.35 -12.27
CA ASP A 31 30.01 -8.12 -13.49
C ASP A 31 30.02 -7.23 -14.75
N ALA A 32 29.12 -6.24 -14.82
CA ALA A 32 29.07 -5.29 -15.92
C ALA A 32 30.28 -4.34 -15.96
N LEU A 33 30.77 -3.91 -14.80
CA LEU A 33 31.94 -3.06 -14.68
C LEU A 33 33.22 -3.82 -15.02
N GLU A 34 33.40 -5.02 -14.48
CA GLU A 34 34.52 -5.90 -14.80
C GLU A 34 34.59 -6.20 -16.30
N HIS A 35 33.43 -6.43 -16.93
CA HIS A 35 33.36 -6.61 -18.38
C HIS A 35 33.59 -5.31 -19.14
N ALA A 36 33.09 -4.18 -18.65
CA ALA A 36 33.34 -2.88 -19.28
C ALA A 36 34.82 -2.47 -19.20
N GLU A 37 35.57 -2.88 -18.19
CA GLU A 37 36.99 -2.54 -18.04
C GLU A 37 37.85 -3.03 -19.22
N VAL A 38 37.46 -4.15 -19.83
CA VAL A 38 38.13 -4.70 -21.02
C VAL A 38 37.64 -4.09 -22.34
N LEU A 39 36.60 -3.26 -22.30
CA LEU A 39 36.07 -2.54 -23.47
C LEU A 39 36.71 -1.16 -23.59
N ASN A 40 36.91 -0.71 -24.82
CA ASN A 40 37.55 0.59 -25.11
C ASN A 40 36.80 1.79 -24.49
N ASP A 41 35.47 1.75 -24.50
CA ASP A 41 34.62 2.85 -24.02
C ASP A 41 34.31 2.79 -22.51
N LYS A 42 34.57 1.65 -21.85
CA LYS A 42 34.31 1.40 -20.41
C LYS A 42 32.93 1.86 -19.93
N LYS A 43 31.94 1.79 -20.80
CA LYS A 43 30.61 2.36 -20.56
C LYS A 43 29.64 1.28 -20.14
N VAL A 44 28.90 1.58 -19.08
CA VAL A 44 27.78 0.77 -18.59
C VAL A 44 26.53 1.64 -18.55
N ILE A 45 25.45 1.16 -19.16
CA ILE A 45 24.16 1.81 -19.21
C ILE A 45 23.18 1.02 -18.32
N PRO A 46 22.72 1.59 -17.20
CA PRO A 46 21.74 0.93 -16.36
C PRO A 46 20.34 0.99 -16.97
N TYR A 47 19.70 -0.17 -17.09
CA TYR A 47 18.31 -0.30 -17.46
C TYR A 47 17.50 -0.80 -16.27
N LYS A 48 16.45 -0.06 -15.92
CA LYS A 48 15.46 -0.52 -14.95
C LYS A 48 14.29 -1.13 -15.69
N ARG A 49 13.77 -2.24 -15.16
CA ARG A 49 12.53 -2.82 -15.66
C ARG A 49 11.46 -1.75 -15.50
N VAL A 50 11.00 -1.21 -16.62
CA VAL A 50 9.78 -0.40 -16.65
C VAL A 50 8.65 -1.41 -16.57
N THR A 51 8.43 -1.97 -15.38
CA THR A 51 7.14 -2.55 -15.08
C THR A 51 6.16 -1.40 -15.33
N PRO A 52 5.09 -1.58 -16.15
CA PRO A 52 3.94 -0.74 -15.93
C PRO A 52 3.67 -0.95 -14.45
N VAL A 53 3.90 0.11 -13.66
CA VAL A 53 3.45 0.16 -12.28
C VAL A 53 2.07 -0.46 -12.38
N LYS A 54 1.86 -1.61 -11.74
CA LYS A 54 0.51 -2.11 -11.53
C LYS A 54 -0.15 -0.94 -10.79
N LYS A 55 -0.76 -0.01 -11.52
CA LYS A 55 -1.63 1.08 -11.06
C LYS A 55 -2.91 0.40 -10.58
N GLY A 56 -2.72 -0.49 -9.63
CA GLY A 56 -3.65 -1.46 -9.09
C GLY A 56 -3.32 -1.78 -7.62
N ILE A 57 -2.39 -1.04 -7.00
CA ILE A 57 -2.13 -1.12 -5.55
C ILE A 57 -2.06 0.29 -4.91
N GLU A 58 -2.66 1.31 -5.51
CA GLU A 58 -2.84 2.61 -4.83
C GLU A 58 -4.30 2.94 -4.50
N LYS A 59 -5.28 2.38 -5.23
CA LYS A 59 -6.70 2.64 -4.92
C LYS A 59 -7.26 1.84 -3.75
N GLN A 60 -6.63 0.74 -3.32
CA GLN A 60 -7.09 -0.03 -2.15
C GLN A 60 -6.50 0.44 -0.81
N LYS A 61 -5.36 1.13 -0.79
CA LYS A 61 -4.78 1.64 0.47
C LYS A 61 -5.50 2.86 1.01
N SER A 62 -6.03 3.74 0.14
CA SER A 62 -6.76 4.93 0.60
C SER A 62 -8.12 4.59 1.21
N THR A 63 -8.82 3.58 0.73
CA THR A 63 -10.09 3.14 1.32
C THR A 63 -9.90 2.32 2.59
N LYS A 64 -8.94 1.37 2.63
CA LYS A 64 -8.63 0.61 3.86
C LYS A 64 -8.06 1.48 4.99
N ARG A 65 -7.15 2.42 4.70
CA ARG A 65 -6.65 3.38 5.72
C ARG A 65 -7.78 4.24 6.28
N LYS A 66 -8.73 4.68 5.42
CA LYS A 66 -9.91 5.41 5.87
C LYS A 66 -10.79 4.60 6.83
N ALA A 67 -10.98 3.29 6.60
CA ALA A 67 -11.75 2.44 7.53
C ALA A 67 -11.06 2.33 8.90
N GLY A 68 -9.75 2.08 8.92
CA GLY A 68 -9.00 1.99 10.18
C GLY A 68 -9.05 3.29 10.99
N SER A 69 -8.83 4.43 10.34
CA SER A 69 -8.95 5.74 11.01
C SER A 69 -10.38 6.04 11.47
N LEU A 70 -11.40 5.60 10.73
CA LEU A 70 -12.80 5.78 11.13
C LEU A 70 -13.15 4.92 12.35
N ILE A 71 -12.68 3.66 12.37
CA ILE A 71 -12.85 2.72 13.49
C ILE A 71 -12.22 3.30 14.76
N ILE A 72 -10.98 3.80 14.69
CA ILE A 72 -10.31 4.42 15.85
C ILE A 72 -11.10 5.62 16.38
N LYS A 73 -11.62 6.48 15.49
CA LYS A 73 -12.44 7.63 15.88
C LYS A 73 -13.77 7.19 16.50
N MET A 74 -14.41 6.16 15.96
CA MET A 74 -15.65 5.60 16.52
C MET A 74 -15.42 4.98 17.89
N GLU A 75 -14.32 4.27 18.11
CA GLU A 75 -14.00 3.70 19.43
C GLU A 75 -13.71 4.79 20.47
N ALA A 76 -13.08 5.89 20.05
CA ALA A 76 -12.81 7.05 20.90
C ALA A 76 -14.07 7.90 21.20
N ALA A 77 -15.17 7.70 20.47
CA ALA A 77 -16.36 8.52 20.61
C ALA A 77 -16.97 8.41 22.01
N LYS A 78 -17.23 9.54 22.65
CA LYS A 78 -17.75 9.59 24.04
C LYS A 78 -19.26 9.77 24.14
N THR A 79 -19.91 10.19 23.06
CA THR A 79 -21.36 10.46 23.02
C THR A 79 -21.98 9.80 21.79
N GLU A 80 -23.30 9.51 21.85
CA GLU A 80 -24.01 8.96 20.70
C GLU A 80 -24.01 9.93 19.50
N ASP A 81 -24.10 11.24 19.76
CA ASP A 81 -24.17 12.27 18.72
C ASP A 81 -22.86 12.36 17.92
N GLU A 82 -21.72 12.31 18.62
CA GLU A 82 -20.39 12.27 17.99
C GLU A 82 -20.23 11.00 17.15
N LEU A 83 -20.69 9.85 17.65
CA LEU A 83 -20.64 8.59 16.95
C LEU A 83 -21.51 8.61 15.66
N LYS A 84 -22.71 9.19 15.73
CA LYS A 84 -23.64 9.36 14.58
C LYS A 84 -23.03 10.29 13.51
N SER A 85 -22.35 11.36 13.92
CA SER A 85 -21.66 12.29 13.01
C SER A 85 -20.47 11.65 12.27
N LEU A 86 -19.80 10.67 12.90
CA LEU A 86 -18.65 9.96 12.32
C LEU A 86 -19.02 8.92 11.27
N LEU A 87 -20.27 8.45 11.20
CA LEU A 87 -20.70 7.43 10.24
C LEU A 87 -21.16 8.07 8.90
N PRO A 88 -20.46 7.83 7.77
CA PRO A 88 -20.91 8.34 6.49
C PRO A 88 -22.23 7.67 6.05
N LYS A 89 -23.17 8.46 5.51
CA LYS A 89 -24.51 7.99 5.06
C LYS A 89 -24.50 6.79 4.09
N ASN A 90 -23.41 6.61 3.33
CA ASN A 90 -23.24 5.52 2.36
C ASN A 90 -22.24 4.44 2.81
N GLU A 91 -21.95 4.34 4.11
CA GLU A 91 -21.00 3.35 4.63
C GLU A 91 -21.60 1.94 4.61
N LYS A 92 -20.92 1.02 3.91
CA LYS A 92 -21.36 -0.37 3.72
C LYS A 92 -20.36 -1.39 4.26
N ARG A 93 -19.26 -0.92 4.85
CA ARG A 93 -18.18 -1.79 5.33
C ARG A 93 -18.60 -2.47 6.63
N LYS A 94 -18.69 -3.80 6.60
CA LYS A 94 -19.06 -4.63 7.77
C LYS A 94 -18.23 -4.31 9.01
N SER A 95 -16.92 -4.11 8.87
CA SER A 95 -16.02 -3.80 10.00
C SER A 95 -16.36 -2.47 10.67
N VAL A 96 -16.69 -1.45 9.88
CA VAL A 96 -17.05 -0.11 10.37
C VAL A 96 -18.41 -0.14 11.07
N LEU A 97 -19.40 -0.78 10.45
CA LEU A 97 -20.74 -0.94 11.02
C LEU A 97 -20.73 -1.75 12.32
N ALA A 98 -19.89 -2.79 12.39
CA ALA A 98 -19.71 -3.59 13.60
C ALA A 98 -19.13 -2.75 14.75
N THR A 99 -18.07 -1.96 14.50
CA THR A 99 -17.51 -1.05 15.50
C THR A 99 -18.53 -0.01 15.95
N TYR A 100 -19.26 0.61 15.01
CA TYR A 100 -20.30 1.58 15.30
C TYR A 100 -21.38 0.99 16.23
N ASN A 101 -21.97 -0.15 15.87
CA ASN A 101 -23.02 -0.78 16.68
C ASN A 101 -22.51 -1.19 18.07
N LYS A 102 -21.28 -1.72 18.16
CA LYS A 102 -20.66 -2.10 19.44
C LYS A 102 -20.49 -0.89 20.36
N ARG A 103 -20.01 0.25 19.80
CA ARG A 103 -19.83 1.47 20.59
C ARG A 103 -21.17 2.08 20.99
N LEU A 104 -22.15 2.10 20.09
CA LEU A 104 -23.50 2.59 20.36
C LEU A 104 -24.13 1.85 21.56
N GLN A 105 -24.07 0.51 21.56
CA GLN A 105 -24.57 -0.30 22.69
C GLN A 105 -23.83 0.01 24.00
N SER A 106 -22.52 0.25 23.95
CA SER A 106 -21.74 0.59 25.15
C SER A 106 -22.11 1.96 25.71
N LEU A 107 -22.41 2.93 24.85
CA LEU A 107 -22.85 4.27 25.26
C LEU A 107 -24.27 4.24 25.85
N GLN A 108 -25.19 3.51 25.22
CA GLN A 108 -26.55 3.31 25.74
C GLN A 108 -26.58 2.57 27.09
N ALA A 109 -25.75 1.53 27.24
CA ALA A 109 -25.61 0.83 28.52
C ALA A 109 -25.01 1.73 29.62
N ALA A 110 -24.06 2.61 29.26
CA ALA A 110 -23.49 3.56 30.20
C ALA A 110 -24.50 4.62 30.65
N GLU A 111 -25.36 5.13 29.75
CA GLU A 111 -26.45 6.05 30.13
C GLU A 111 -27.47 5.38 31.06
N GLN A 112 -27.91 4.15 30.74
CA GLN A 112 -28.87 3.43 31.59
C GLN A 112 -28.32 3.12 32.99
N SER A 113 -27.02 2.89 33.12
CA SER A 113 -26.38 2.62 34.42
C SER A 113 -26.42 3.82 35.36
N VAL A 114 -26.45 5.04 34.84
CA VAL A 114 -26.50 6.28 35.63
C VAL A 114 -27.91 6.54 36.18
N GLU A 115 -28.96 6.16 35.46
CA GLU A 115 -30.34 6.32 35.92
C GLU A 115 -30.70 5.33 37.04
N THR A 116 -30.14 4.12 37.06
CA THR A 116 -30.39 3.13 38.12
C THR A 116 -29.72 3.44 39.47
N ILE A 117 -28.80 4.41 39.54
CA ILE A 117 -28.11 4.78 40.80
C ILE A 117 -28.85 5.91 41.55
N LYS A 118 -29.95 6.44 40.99
CA LYS A 118 -30.87 7.32 41.73
C LYS A 118 -31.97 6.50 42.42
N ILE A 119 -31.61 5.75 43.46
CA ILE A 119 -32.57 5.23 44.45
C ILE A 119 -32.03 5.56 45.84
#